data_AF-A0A7C5ETI9-F1
#
_entry.id   AF-A0A7C5ETI9-F1
#
_cell.length_a   1.000
_cell.length_b   1.000
_cell.length_c   1.000
_cell.angle_alpha   90.00
_cell.angle_beta   90.00
_cell.angle_gamma   90.00
#
_symmetry.space_group_name_H-M   'P 1'
#
loop_
_entity.id
_entity.type
_entity.pdbx_description
1 polymer ?
#
loop_
_entity_poly.entity_id
_entity_poly.type
_entity_poly.pdbx_seq_one_letter_code
_entity_poly.pdbx_strand_id
1 'polypeptide(L)'
;METVTRIGQWVLDALIVVLNGVLVMGYGVWDRLPHLMAVAGAGVVLLFDRQVACQNLSRPAHQGRGWMEAGGVRSRVPQVLTALTGVMWLAAAWVYPRPVPAIGAAMWWGWVLVLLVLRGERDAILWRGKGFLLTYALALLGFRVYLSMAARFEPTVWAGVLGSSGEAQRVIAGNLAIFSTVGTWLTWFVLPVAHFSYLVQRLLVNPLSLAAPFATAEEWIAALRGRRGS
;
A
#
# COMPACT_ATOMS: atom_id res chain seq x y z
N MET A 1 27.77 -33.24 44.88
CA MET A 1 27.64 -31.78 44.62
C MET A 1 27.83 -31.43 43.16
N GLU A 2 28.87 -31.96 42.50
CA GLU A 2 29.21 -31.68 41.09
C GLU A 2 28.11 -32.07 40.07
N THR A 3 27.37 -33.15 40.34
CA THR A 3 26.25 -33.59 39.49
C THR A 3 25.06 -32.64 39.53
N VAL A 4 24.73 -32.10 40.71
CA VAL A 4 23.63 -31.13 40.90
C VAL A 4 23.94 -29.80 40.23
N THR A 5 25.20 -29.34 40.32
CA THR A 5 25.64 -28.11 39.63
C THR A 5 25.62 -28.26 38.11
N ARG A 6 26.04 -29.42 37.58
CA ARG A 6 26.02 -29.69 36.13
C ARG A 6 24.60 -29.76 35.58
N ILE A 7 23.67 -30.39 36.31
CA ILE A 7 22.25 -30.42 35.94
C ILE A 7 21.66 -29.01 35.97
N GLY A 8 21.97 -28.22 37.01
CA GLY A 8 21.53 -26.82 37.11
C GLY A 8 22.01 -25.94 35.95
N GLN A 9 23.29 -26.09 35.55
CA GLN A 9 23.84 -25.39 34.38
C GLN A 9 23.16 -25.82 33.08
N TRP A 10 22.94 -27.11 32.88
CA TRP A 10 22.27 -27.62 31.67
C TRP A 10 20.83 -27.12 31.55
N VAL A 11 20.07 -27.07 32.65
CA VAL A 11 18.71 -26.51 32.67
C VAL A 11 18.72 -25.01 32.35
N LEU A 12 19.67 -24.27 32.91
CA LEU A 12 19.82 -22.84 32.66
C LEU A 12 20.17 -22.55 31.19
N ASP A 13 21.10 -23.30 30.61
CA ASP A 13 21.48 -23.18 29.21
C ASP A 13 20.32 -23.53 28.28
N ALA A 14 19.58 -24.60 28.57
CA ALA A 14 18.39 -24.98 27.81
C ALA A 14 17.32 -23.88 27.86
N LEU A 15 17.09 -23.31 29.05
CA LEU A 15 16.15 -22.21 29.25
C LEU A 15 16.57 -20.96 28.45
N ILE A 16 17.85 -20.60 28.48
CA ILE A 16 18.41 -19.47 27.72
C ILE A 16 18.22 -19.69 26.22
N VAL A 17 18.52 -20.88 25.70
CA VAL A 17 18.34 -21.20 24.27
C VAL A 17 16.88 -21.09 23.86
N VAL A 18 15.95 -21.62 24.66
CA VAL A 18 14.51 -21.54 24.37
C VAL A 18 14.02 -20.10 24.40
N LEU A 19 14.35 -19.33 25.44
CA LEU A 19 13.97 -17.91 25.54
C LEU A 19 14.54 -17.09 24.40
N ASN A 20 15.82 -17.26 24.07
CA ASN A 20 16.45 -16.59 22.94
C ASN A 20 15.80 -16.99 21.62
N GLY A 21 15.46 -18.28 21.44
CA GLY A 21 14.72 -18.75 20.27
C GLY A 21 13.35 -18.09 20.13
N VAL A 22 12.59 -18.00 21.23
CA VAL A 22 11.28 -17.31 21.27
C VAL A 22 11.44 -15.82 20.97
N LEU A 23 12.45 -15.16 21.53
CA LEU A 23 12.73 -13.74 21.25
C LEU A 23 13.11 -13.52 19.78
N VAL A 24 13.97 -14.35 19.21
CA VAL A 24 14.35 -14.28 17.79
C VAL A 24 13.14 -14.45 16.89
N MET A 25 12.26 -15.42 17.19
CA MET A 25 11.01 -15.59 16.45
C MET A 25 10.08 -14.39 16.63
N GLY A 26 9.92 -13.89 17.86
CA GLY A 26 9.09 -12.72 18.18
C GLY A 26 9.56 -11.46 17.45
N TYR A 27 10.84 -11.14 17.51
CA TYR A 27 11.43 -10.02 16.78
C TYR A 27 11.37 -10.21 15.27
N GLY A 28 11.58 -11.43 14.78
CA GLY A 28 11.48 -11.75 13.35
C GLY A 28 10.07 -11.59 12.79
N VAL A 29 9.04 -11.90 13.58
CA VAL A 29 7.63 -11.64 13.22
C VAL A 29 7.33 -10.15 13.29
N TRP A 30 7.76 -9.49 14.37
CA TRP A 30 7.55 -8.06 14.55
C TRP A 30 8.16 -7.25 13.41
N ASP A 31 9.35 -7.62 12.94
CA ASP A 31 10.03 -6.96 11.82
C ASP A 31 9.24 -7.04 10.51
N ARG A 32 8.64 -8.20 10.24
CA ARG A 32 7.84 -8.48 9.02
C ARG A 32 6.37 -8.09 9.12
N LEU A 33 5.91 -7.66 10.29
CA LEU A 33 4.50 -7.35 10.53
C LEU A 33 3.92 -6.34 9.53
N PRO A 34 4.61 -5.23 9.17
CA PRO A 34 4.11 -4.30 8.17
C PRO A 34 3.91 -4.94 6.78
N HIS A 35 4.83 -5.81 6.36
CA HIS A 35 4.71 -6.53 5.08
C HIS A 35 3.50 -7.45 5.09
N LEU A 36 3.30 -8.22 6.17
CA LEU A 36 2.14 -9.09 6.33
C LEU A 36 0.82 -8.31 6.34
N MET A 37 0.78 -7.17 7.05
CA MET A 37 -0.40 -6.30 7.09
C MET A 37 -0.76 -5.76 5.71
N ALA A 38 0.22 -5.38 4.92
CA ALA A 38 -0.02 -4.87 3.57
C ALA A 38 -0.43 -5.96 2.59
N VAL A 39 0.13 -7.18 2.69
CA VAL A 39 -0.36 -8.35 1.91
C VAL A 39 -1.81 -8.64 2.26
N ALA A 40 -2.15 -8.63 3.56
CA ALA A 40 -3.52 -8.81 4.01
C ALA A 40 -4.43 -7.71 3.46
N GLY A 41 -4.01 -6.44 3.53
CA GLY A 41 -4.73 -5.30 2.96
C GLY A 41 -4.97 -5.45 1.45
N ALA A 42 -3.94 -5.82 0.68
CA ALA A 42 -4.06 -6.08 -0.75
C ALA A 42 -5.02 -7.23 -1.06
N GLY A 43 -4.98 -8.30 -0.26
CA GLY A 43 -5.93 -9.41 -0.33
C GLY A 43 -7.37 -8.95 -0.12
N VAL A 44 -7.62 -8.10 0.88
CA VAL A 44 -8.95 -7.53 1.15
C VAL A 44 -9.44 -6.64 0.00
N VAL A 45 -8.58 -5.79 -0.55
CA VAL A 45 -8.92 -4.96 -1.72
C VAL A 45 -9.27 -5.80 -2.94
N LEU A 46 -8.56 -6.91 -3.18
CA LEU A 46 -8.89 -7.85 -4.26
C LEU A 46 -10.28 -8.48 -4.08
N LEU A 47 -10.72 -8.71 -2.84
CA LEU A 47 -12.08 -9.17 -2.57
C LEU A 47 -13.10 -8.09 -2.94
N PHE A 48 -12.84 -6.81 -2.64
CA PHE A 48 -13.71 -5.71 -3.06
C PHE A 48 -13.80 -5.56 -4.58
N ASP A 49 -12.67 -5.66 -5.29
CA ASP A 49 -12.67 -5.66 -6.77
C ASP A 49 -13.51 -6.81 -7.34
N ARG A 50 -13.45 -7.99 -6.72
CA ARG A 50 -14.27 -9.14 -7.14
C ARG A 50 -15.76 -8.88 -6.91
N GLN A 51 -16.13 -8.29 -5.77
CA GLN A 51 -17.52 -7.94 -5.46
C GLN A 51 -18.08 -6.93 -6.45
N VAL A 52 -17.34 -5.84 -6.71
CA VAL A 52 -17.73 -4.79 -7.67
C VAL A 52 -17.88 -5.36 -9.07
N ALA A 53 -16.93 -6.19 -9.52
CA ALA A 53 -17.01 -6.81 -10.84
C ALA A 53 -18.25 -7.72 -10.99
N CYS A 54 -18.62 -8.45 -9.93
CA CYS A 54 -19.85 -9.25 -9.91
C CYS A 54 -21.13 -8.40 -9.94
N GLN A 55 -21.15 -7.27 -9.21
CA GLN A 55 -22.31 -6.37 -9.18
C GLN A 55 -22.56 -5.70 -10.53
N ASN A 56 -21.50 -5.26 -11.21
CA ASN A 56 -21.63 -4.64 -12.54
C ASN A 56 -22.15 -5.61 -13.60
N LEU A 57 -21.88 -6.92 -13.46
CA LEU A 57 -22.45 -7.96 -14.33
C LEU A 57 -23.95 -8.20 -14.09
N SER A 58 -24.43 -8.00 -12.86
CA SER A 58 -25.84 -8.21 -12.49
C SER A 58 -26.74 -7.01 -12.77
N ARG A 59 -26.19 -5.85 -13.15
CA ARG A 59 -26.99 -4.68 -13.56
C ARG A 59 -27.62 -4.95 -14.93
N PRO A 60 -28.96 -5.01 -15.06
CA PRO A 60 -29.60 -5.20 -16.35
C PRO A 60 -29.28 -4.00 -17.24
N ALA A 61 -28.75 -4.27 -18.43
CA ALA A 61 -28.45 -3.27 -19.44
C ALA A 61 -29.68 -2.37 -19.66
N HIS A 62 -29.64 -1.15 -19.12
CA HIS A 62 -30.68 -0.17 -19.40
C HIS A 62 -30.64 0.14 -20.90
N GLN A 63 -31.80 0.00 -21.52
CA GLN A 63 -32.09 0.18 -22.94
C GLN A 63 -31.23 1.29 -23.59
N GLY A 64 -30.39 0.93 -24.57
CA GLY A 64 -29.77 1.90 -25.46
C GLY A 64 -28.32 1.66 -25.87
N ARG A 65 -27.55 0.77 -25.22
CA ARG A 65 -26.23 0.37 -25.72
C ARG A 65 -26.35 -0.87 -26.59
N GLY A 66 -26.73 -0.64 -27.84
CA GLY A 66 -26.70 -1.64 -28.87
C GLY A 66 -25.27 -2.14 -29.15
N TRP A 67 -25.16 -3.45 -29.33
CA TRP A 67 -24.20 -4.14 -30.21
C TRP A 67 -22.70 -4.18 -29.84
N MET A 68 -22.26 -3.59 -28.73
CA MET A 68 -20.89 -3.76 -28.21
C MET A 68 -20.91 -4.10 -26.71
N GLU A 69 -21.31 -5.32 -26.38
CA GLU A 69 -20.92 -6.12 -25.18
C GLU A 69 -21.82 -7.36 -25.07
N ALA A 70 -22.15 -7.98 -26.21
CA ALA A 70 -22.64 -9.35 -26.25
C ALA A 70 -21.44 -10.29 -26.09
N GLY A 71 -20.92 -10.38 -24.87
CA GLY A 71 -19.79 -11.25 -24.54
C GLY A 71 -19.49 -11.15 -23.05
N GLY A 72 -20.03 -12.08 -22.26
CA GLY A 72 -19.83 -12.24 -20.82
C GLY A 72 -18.40 -12.60 -20.41
N VAL A 73 -17.42 -11.84 -20.90
CA VAL A 73 -16.02 -11.97 -20.49
C VAL A 73 -15.83 -11.12 -19.24
N ARG A 74 -15.73 -11.78 -18.09
CA ARG A 74 -15.36 -11.17 -16.82
C ARG A 74 -14.01 -10.45 -17.02
N SER A 75 -14.03 -9.13 -17.18
CA SER A 75 -12.80 -8.35 -17.33
C SER A 75 -11.99 -8.48 -16.04
N ARG A 76 -10.89 -9.24 -16.10
CA ARG A 76 -9.95 -9.44 -14.97
C ARG A 76 -9.00 -8.25 -14.80
N VAL A 77 -9.06 -7.26 -15.70
CA VAL A 77 -8.16 -6.10 -15.73
C VAL A 77 -8.10 -5.37 -14.37
N PRO A 78 -9.22 -5.09 -13.67
CA PRO A 78 -9.15 -4.40 -12.38
C PRO A 78 -8.44 -5.20 -11.29
N GLN A 79 -8.57 -6.54 -11.33
CA GLN A 79 -7.95 -7.45 -10.37
C GLN A 79 -6.46 -7.61 -10.65
N VAL A 80 -6.08 -7.69 -11.93
CA VAL A 80 -4.67 -7.72 -12.36
C VAL A 80 -3.97 -6.43 -11.92
N LEU A 81 -4.60 -5.27 -12.07
CA LEU A 81 -4.03 -4.00 -11.64
C LEU A 81 -3.81 -3.94 -10.12
N THR A 82 -4.75 -4.46 -9.32
CA THR A 82 -4.59 -4.53 -7.85
C THR A 82 -3.49 -5.51 -7.45
N ALA A 83 -3.42 -6.67 -8.10
CA ALA A 83 -2.34 -7.63 -7.88
C ALA A 83 -0.98 -7.01 -8.23
N LEU A 84 -0.88 -6.33 -9.38
CA LEU A 84 0.32 -5.60 -9.79
C LEU A 84 0.70 -4.52 -8.79
N THR A 85 -0.29 -3.76 -8.29
CA THR A 85 -0.07 -2.73 -7.26
C THR A 85 0.48 -3.36 -5.98
N GLY A 86 -0.08 -4.49 -5.54
CA GLY A 86 0.40 -5.25 -4.38
C GLY A 86 1.83 -5.77 -4.56
N VAL A 87 2.13 -6.38 -5.71
CA VAL A 87 3.48 -6.89 -6.04
C VAL A 87 4.50 -5.76 -6.10
N MET A 88 4.19 -4.67 -6.78
CA MET A 88 5.12 -3.54 -6.90
C MET A 88 5.34 -2.85 -5.56
N TRP A 89 4.29 -2.72 -4.74
CA TRP A 89 4.43 -2.23 -3.38
C TRP A 89 5.31 -3.16 -2.52
N LEU A 90 5.13 -4.48 -2.61
CA LEU A 90 5.95 -5.46 -1.88
C LEU A 90 7.42 -5.35 -2.27
N ALA A 91 7.70 -5.23 -3.57
CA ALA A 91 9.06 -5.01 -4.06
C ALA A 91 9.67 -3.73 -3.47
N ALA A 92 8.90 -2.63 -3.42
CA ALA A 92 9.35 -1.40 -2.78
C ALA A 92 9.61 -1.57 -1.28
N ALA A 93 8.68 -2.21 -0.55
CA ALA A 93 8.78 -2.44 0.89
C ALA A 93 9.93 -3.38 1.27
N TRP A 94 10.42 -4.22 0.35
CA TRP A 94 11.56 -5.10 0.60
C TRP A 94 12.90 -4.37 0.54
N VAL A 95 12.97 -3.31 -0.26
CA VAL A 95 14.22 -2.58 -0.50
C VAL A 95 14.42 -1.42 0.47
N TYR A 96 13.35 -1.00 1.16
CA TYR A 96 13.39 0.06 2.15
C TYR A 96 13.25 -0.48 3.58
N PRO A 97 14.08 -0.02 4.52
CA PRO A 97 13.88 -0.30 5.94
C PRO A 97 12.67 0.47 6.50
N ARG A 98 12.34 0.21 7.77
CA ARG A 98 11.39 1.03 8.54
C ARG A 98 11.80 2.51 8.45
N PRO A 99 10.84 3.44 8.27
CA PRO A 99 9.39 3.32 8.50
C PRO A 99 8.55 3.02 7.25
N VAL A 100 9.14 2.93 6.06
CA VAL A 100 8.40 2.87 4.78
C VAL A 100 7.38 1.71 4.72
N PRO A 101 7.71 0.47 5.12
CA PRO A 101 6.73 -0.62 5.15
C PRO A 101 5.53 -0.34 6.07
N ALA A 102 5.73 0.34 7.19
CA ALA A 102 4.66 0.69 8.12
C ALA A 102 3.72 1.75 7.55
N ILE A 103 4.28 2.76 6.88
CA ILE A 103 3.51 3.78 6.15
C ILE A 103 2.66 3.12 5.06
N GLY A 104 3.27 2.24 4.26
CA GLY A 104 2.56 1.50 3.22
C GLY A 104 1.44 0.64 3.77
N ALA A 105 1.67 -0.06 4.88
CA ALA A 105 0.63 -0.83 5.58
C ALA A 105 -0.53 0.07 6.03
N ALA A 106 -0.23 1.25 6.59
CA ALA A 106 -1.25 2.22 6.97
C ALA A 106 -2.06 2.71 5.75
N MET A 107 -1.42 2.96 4.61
CA MET A 107 -2.11 3.36 3.37
C MET A 107 -3.08 2.28 2.87
N TRP A 108 -2.66 1.00 2.90
CA TRP A 108 -3.52 -0.14 2.56
C TRP A 108 -4.74 -0.21 3.49
N TRP A 109 -4.52 -0.17 4.80
CA TRP A 109 -5.60 -0.31 5.77
C TRP A 109 -6.53 0.91 5.85
N GLY A 110 -6.00 2.12 5.69
CA GLY A 110 -6.82 3.32 5.57
C GLY A 110 -7.74 3.25 4.35
N TRP A 111 -7.23 2.73 3.23
CA TRP A 111 -8.03 2.52 2.03
C TRP A 111 -9.11 1.44 2.23
N VAL A 112 -8.77 0.30 2.84
CA VAL A 112 -9.74 -0.75 3.21
C VAL A 112 -10.84 -0.20 4.11
N LEU A 113 -10.49 0.62 5.11
CA LEU A 113 -11.45 1.23 6.03
C LEU A 113 -12.45 2.11 5.28
N VAL A 114 -11.99 2.95 4.36
CA VAL A 114 -12.88 3.81 3.59
C VAL A 114 -13.75 3.01 2.61
N LEU A 115 -13.25 1.92 2.03
CA LEU A 115 -14.05 1.00 1.19
C LEU A 115 -15.16 0.27 1.97
N LEU A 116 -14.94 0.03 3.26
CA LEU A 116 -15.94 -0.53 4.17
C LEU A 116 -17.05 0.49 4.46
N VAL A 117 -16.68 1.75 4.71
CA VAL A 117 -17.60 2.83 5.06
C VAL A 117 -18.41 3.30 3.84
N LEU A 118 -17.75 3.62 2.73
CA LEU A 118 -18.37 4.23 1.54
C LEU A 118 -18.70 3.19 0.48
N ARG A 119 -19.71 2.35 0.76
CA ARG A 119 -20.13 1.27 -0.16
C ARG A 119 -20.59 1.77 -1.53
N GLY A 120 -21.21 2.95 -1.60
CA GLY A 120 -21.71 3.55 -2.84
C GLY A 120 -20.63 4.11 -3.77
N GLU A 121 -19.45 4.47 -3.26
CA GLU A 121 -18.35 5.04 -4.06
C GLU A 121 -17.18 4.07 -4.28
N ARG A 122 -17.39 2.77 -4.01
CA ARG A 122 -16.32 1.76 -4.06
C ARG A 122 -15.56 1.77 -5.37
N ASP A 123 -16.22 1.91 -6.52
CA ASP A 123 -15.56 1.90 -7.83
C ASP A 123 -14.55 3.05 -7.98
N ALA A 124 -14.96 4.27 -7.60
CA ALA A 124 -14.10 5.45 -7.67
C ALA A 124 -12.94 5.35 -6.67
N ILE A 125 -13.21 4.91 -5.45
CA ILE A 125 -12.22 4.74 -4.38
C ILE A 125 -11.23 3.63 -4.75
N LEU A 126 -11.70 2.54 -5.37
CA LEU A 126 -10.85 1.44 -5.82
C LEU A 126 -9.88 1.90 -6.91
N TRP A 127 -10.37 2.62 -7.93
CA TRP A 127 -9.51 3.12 -8.99
C TRP A 127 -8.46 4.11 -8.48
N ARG A 128 -8.91 5.10 -7.69
CA ARG A 128 -8.02 6.16 -7.20
C ARG A 128 -7.01 5.64 -6.18
N GLY A 129 -7.42 4.72 -5.30
CA GLY A 129 -6.54 4.09 -4.33
C GLY A 129 -5.42 3.29 -4.98
N LYS A 130 -5.71 2.53 -6.05
CA LYS A 130 -4.67 1.87 -6.87
C LYS A 130 -3.67 2.89 -7.40
N GLY A 131 -4.15 4.00 -7.97
CA GLY A 131 -3.31 5.09 -8.46
C GLY A 131 -2.34 5.60 -7.39
N PHE A 132 -2.85 5.96 -6.21
CA PHE A 132 -2.01 6.46 -5.11
C PHE A 132 -0.95 5.45 -4.67
N LEU A 133 -1.32 4.20 -4.44
CA LEU A 133 -0.35 3.18 -4.01
C LEU A 133 0.65 2.82 -5.11
N LEU A 134 0.22 2.81 -6.38
CA LEU A 134 1.11 2.56 -7.51
C LEU A 134 2.12 3.69 -7.67
N THR A 135 1.67 4.95 -7.63
CA THR A 135 2.53 6.13 -7.65
C THR A 135 3.49 6.11 -6.46
N TYR A 136 3.02 5.73 -5.28
CA TYR A 136 3.86 5.61 -4.10
C TYR A 136 4.98 4.57 -4.26
N ALA A 137 4.63 3.36 -4.73
CA ALA A 137 5.59 2.29 -4.97
C ALA A 137 6.60 2.67 -6.07
N LEU A 138 6.14 3.30 -7.15
CA LEU A 138 7.00 3.78 -8.23
C LEU A 138 7.95 4.89 -7.75
N ALA A 139 7.48 5.83 -6.93
CA ALA A 139 8.33 6.87 -6.36
C ALA A 139 9.44 6.28 -5.49
N LEU A 140 9.11 5.30 -4.64
CA LEU A 140 10.10 4.59 -3.82
C LEU A 140 11.13 3.85 -4.67
N LEU A 141 10.68 3.04 -5.64
CA LEU A 141 11.59 2.28 -6.51
C LEU A 141 12.44 3.20 -7.38
N GLY A 142 11.84 4.23 -7.98
CA GLY A 142 12.53 5.23 -8.79
C GLY A 142 13.59 5.98 -7.99
N PHE A 143 13.25 6.41 -6.77
CA PHE A 143 14.21 7.07 -5.87
C PHE A 143 15.36 6.12 -5.47
N ARG A 144 15.08 4.84 -5.26
CA ARG A 144 16.11 3.84 -4.95
C ARG A 144 17.07 3.62 -6.11
N VAL A 145 16.53 3.54 -7.33
CA VAL A 145 17.30 3.43 -8.57
C VAL A 145 18.17 4.67 -8.74
N TYR A 146 17.60 5.86 -8.56
CA TYR A 146 18.34 7.12 -8.60
C TYR A 146 19.53 7.12 -7.63
N LEU A 147 19.31 6.79 -6.35
CA LEU A 147 20.38 6.73 -5.35
C LEU A 147 21.45 5.68 -5.72
N SER A 148 21.05 4.55 -6.29
CA SER A 148 22.00 3.51 -6.73
C SER A 148 22.86 3.95 -7.93
N MET A 149 22.28 4.75 -8.83
CA MET A 149 22.98 5.31 -9.97
C MET A 149 23.93 6.42 -9.52
N ALA A 150 23.46 7.28 -8.63
CA ALA A 150 24.24 8.42 -8.15
C ALA A 150 25.43 8.00 -7.27
N ALA A 151 25.37 6.83 -6.62
CA ALA A 151 26.52 6.24 -5.93
C ALA A 151 27.69 5.88 -6.85
N ARG A 152 27.49 5.87 -8.18
CA ARG A 152 28.52 5.58 -9.20
C ARG A 152 29.12 6.84 -9.81
N PHE A 153 28.76 8.04 -9.34
CA PHE A 153 29.31 9.28 -9.86
C PHE A 153 30.76 9.47 -9.40
N GLU A 154 31.69 9.43 -10.35
CA GLU A 154 33.11 9.66 -10.11
C GLU A 154 33.45 11.17 -10.20
N PRO A 155 34.01 11.79 -9.14
CA PRO A 155 34.36 13.22 -9.16
C PRO A 155 35.37 13.60 -10.23
N THR A 156 36.22 12.67 -10.65
CA THR A 156 37.26 12.84 -11.67
C THR A 156 36.69 13.17 -13.05
N VAL A 157 35.56 12.55 -13.41
CA VAL A 157 34.85 12.80 -14.69
C VAL A 157 34.28 14.22 -14.72
N TRP A 158 33.82 14.70 -13.57
CA TRP A 158 33.21 16.02 -13.43
C TRP A 158 34.23 17.15 -13.20
N ALA A 159 35.47 16.82 -12.82
CA ALA A 159 36.53 17.78 -12.57
C ALA A 159 36.88 18.63 -13.82
N GLY A 160 36.80 18.05 -15.02
CA GLY A 160 37.04 18.79 -16.27
C GLY A 160 35.97 19.85 -16.57
N VAL A 161 34.76 19.70 -16.00
CA VAL A 161 33.64 20.64 -16.18
C VAL A 161 33.57 21.64 -15.03
N LEU A 162 33.88 21.20 -13.80
CA LEU A 162 33.76 21.98 -12.57
C LEU A 162 35.10 22.58 -12.10
N GLY A 163 36.14 22.47 -12.92
CA GLY A 163 37.47 23.07 -12.72
C GLY A 163 38.40 22.29 -11.79
N SER A 164 37.89 21.60 -10.76
CA SER A 164 38.70 20.73 -9.92
C SER A 164 37.92 19.53 -9.38
N SER A 165 38.65 18.47 -9.00
CA SER A 165 38.06 17.28 -8.36
C SER A 165 37.44 17.59 -6.99
N GLY A 166 38.04 18.51 -6.23
CA GLY A 166 37.52 18.94 -4.94
C GLY A 166 36.19 19.69 -5.06
N GLU A 167 36.06 20.59 -6.04
CA GLU A 167 34.81 21.30 -6.30
C GLU A 167 33.73 20.36 -6.86
N ALA A 168 34.12 19.46 -7.76
CA ALA A 168 33.23 18.42 -8.27
C ALA A 168 32.66 17.53 -7.16
N GLN A 169 33.50 17.11 -6.21
CA GLN A 169 33.06 16.31 -5.07
C GLN A 169 32.07 17.06 -4.19
N ARG A 170 32.29 18.36 -3.91
CA ARG A 170 31.38 19.18 -3.11
C ARG A 170 30.02 19.33 -3.79
N VAL A 171 30.00 19.64 -5.09
CA VAL A 171 28.75 19.80 -5.86
C VAL A 171 27.96 18.49 -5.90
N ILE A 172 28.63 17.36 -6.17
CA ILE A 172 27.99 16.04 -6.19
C ILE A 172 27.40 15.70 -4.81
N ALA A 173 28.18 15.88 -3.73
CA ALA A 173 27.72 15.61 -2.38
C ALA A 173 26.56 16.52 -1.97
N GLY A 174 26.61 17.82 -2.31
CA GLY A 174 25.55 18.79 -2.03
C GLY A 174 24.25 18.44 -2.75
N ASN A 175 24.31 18.13 -4.05
CA ASN A 175 23.15 17.71 -4.81
C ASN A 175 22.54 16.41 -4.26
N LEU A 176 23.39 15.41 -3.96
CA LEU A 176 22.94 14.16 -3.33
C LEU A 176 22.23 14.40 -1.99
N ALA A 177 22.74 15.31 -1.16
CA ALA A 177 22.12 15.66 0.11
C ALA A 177 20.73 16.28 -0.10
N ILE A 178 20.58 17.20 -1.06
CA ILE A 178 19.29 17.83 -1.40
C ILE A 178 18.29 16.79 -1.90
N PHE A 179 18.66 16.00 -2.91
CA PHE A 179 17.77 14.98 -3.48
C PHE A 179 17.41 13.90 -2.44
N SER A 180 18.38 13.51 -1.60
CA SER A 180 18.13 12.56 -0.50
C SER A 180 17.07 13.09 0.46
N THR A 181 17.21 14.35 0.86
CA THR A 181 16.27 15.03 1.75
C THR A 181 14.89 15.12 1.12
N VAL A 182 14.79 15.69 -0.08
CA VAL A 182 13.51 15.86 -0.79
C VAL A 182 12.82 14.52 -1.04
N GLY A 183 13.56 13.50 -1.50
CA GLY A 183 13.02 12.16 -1.74
C GLY A 183 12.51 11.50 -0.45
N THR A 184 13.21 11.69 0.67
CA THR A 184 12.75 11.21 1.98
C THR A 184 11.44 11.89 2.39
N TRP A 185 11.37 13.23 2.32
CA TRP A 185 10.14 13.96 2.66
C TRP A 185 8.96 13.61 1.76
N LEU A 186 9.22 13.47 0.45
CA LEU A 186 8.21 13.09 -0.53
C LEU A 186 7.62 11.71 -0.22
N THR A 187 8.48 10.73 0.12
CA THR A 187 8.10 9.34 0.36
C THR A 187 7.58 9.07 1.77
N TRP A 188 7.96 9.88 2.75
CA TRP A 188 7.48 9.68 4.12
C TRP A 188 6.22 10.47 4.42
N PHE A 189 6.05 11.65 3.81
CA PHE A 189 4.99 12.58 4.17
C PHE A 189 4.11 12.94 2.97
N VAL A 190 4.67 13.54 1.92
CA VAL A 190 3.84 14.16 0.87
C VAL A 190 2.92 13.15 0.19
N LEU A 191 3.45 12.01 -0.28
CA LEU A 191 2.63 11.00 -0.96
C LEU A 191 1.64 10.29 -0.02
N PRO A 192 2.04 9.84 1.19
CA PRO A 192 1.08 9.29 2.16
C PRO A 192 -0.01 10.29 2.55
N VAL A 193 0.35 11.55 2.83
CA VAL A 193 -0.61 12.61 3.19
C VAL A 193 -1.56 12.88 2.04
N ALA A 194 -1.11 12.88 0.79
CA ALA A 194 -1.98 13.06 -0.36
C ALA A 194 -3.04 11.93 -0.45
N HIS A 195 -2.63 10.68 -0.23
CA HIS A 195 -3.54 9.53 -0.19
C HIS A 195 -4.56 9.66 0.95
N PHE A 196 -4.11 9.93 2.18
CA PHE A 196 -5.03 10.08 3.31
C PHE A 196 -5.94 11.30 3.19
N SER A 197 -5.44 12.41 2.66
CA SER A 197 -6.24 13.61 2.40
C SER A 197 -7.37 13.30 1.42
N TYR A 198 -7.08 12.55 0.36
CA TYR A 198 -8.12 12.08 -0.56
C TYR A 198 -9.17 11.21 0.13
N LEU A 199 -8.75 10.26 0.97
CA LEU A 199 -9.66 9.39 1.71
C LEU A 199 -10.55 10.17 2.69
N VAL A 200 -9.97 11.11 3.44
CA VAL A 200 -10.70 11.98 4.37
C VAL A 200 -11.68 12.88 3.61
N GLN A 201 -11.26 13.49 2.50
CA GLN A 201 -12.15 14.29 1.65
C GLN A 201 -13.36 13.47 1.18
N ARG A 202 -13.15 12.22 0.77
CA ARG A 202 -14.24 11.33 0.34
C ARG A 202 -15.22 11.02 1.46
N LEU A 203 -14.73 10.83 2.68
CA LEU A 203 -15.58 10.64 3.86
C LEU A 203 -16.40 11.89 4.20
N LEU A 204 -15.80 13.07 4.09
CA LEU A 204 -16.46 14.33 4.43
C LEU A 204 -17.50 14.76 3.38
N VAL A 205 -17.26 14.46 2.10
CA VAL A 205 -18.18 14.85 1.00
C VAL A 205 -19.38 13.91 0.90
N ASN A 206 -19.26 12.66 1.35
CA ASN A 206 -20.35 11.67 1.27
C ASN A 206 -20.98 11.45 2.65
N PRO A 207 -22.04 12.19 3.03
CA PRO A 207 -22.71 11.98 4.29
C PRO A 207 -23.29 10.55 4.34
N LEU A 208 -22.99 9.82 5.41
CA LEU A 208 -23.59 8.51 5.67
C LEU A 208 -25.10 8.71 5.79
N SER A 209 -25.87 7.93 5.02
CA SER A 209 -27.33 8.01 5.05
C SER A 209 -27.85 7.71 6.46
N LEU A 210 -28.55 8.67 7.07
CA LEU A 210 -29.10 8.53 8.44
C LEU A 210 -30.13 7.41 8.55
N ALA A 211 -30.79 7.04 7.44
CA ALA A 211 -31.85 6.05 7.44
C ALA A 211 -31.34 4.62 7.21
N ALA A 212 -30.18 4.46 6.55
CA ALA A 212 -29.46 3.18 6.44
C ALA A 212 -28.00 3.46 6.04
N PRO A 213 -27.09 3.60 7.01
CA PRO A 213 -25.74 4.12 6.81
C PRO A 213 -24.87 3.26 5.90
N PHE A 214 -25.25 2.01 5.67
CA PHE A 214 -24.53 1.04 4.84
C PHE A 214 -25.33 0.58 3.61
N ALA A 215 -26.52 1.13 3.37
CA ALA A 215 -27.31 0.74 2.22
C ALA A 215 -26.91 1.53 0.98
N THR A 216 -26.78 0.83 -0.14
CA THR A 216 -26.46 1.45 -1.43
C THR A 216 -27.67 2.22 -1.95
N ALA A 217 -27.48 3.28 -2.76
CA ALA A 217 -28.60 4.05 -3.33
C ALA A 217 -29.60 3.16 -4.11
N GLU A 218 -29.12 2.08 -4.73
CA GLU A 218 -29.95 1.10 -5.42
C GLU A 218 -30.81 0.27 -4.46
N GLU A 219 -30.28 -0.13 -3.31
CA GLU A 219 -31.02 -0.85 -2.27
C GLU A 219 -32.13 0.04 -1.69
N TRP A 220 -31.86 1.34 -1.55
CA TRP A 220 -32.85 2.35 -1.19
C TRP A 220 -33.96 2.50 -2.23
N ILE A 221 -33.60 2.62 -3.51
CA ILE A 221 -34.57 2.73 -4.61
C ILE A 221 -35.41 1.45 -4.72
N ALA A 222 -34.81 0.28 -4.54
CA ALA A 222 -35.51 -0.99 -4.53
C ALA A 222 -36.51 -1.09 -3.35
N ALA A 223 -36.08 -0.69 -2.15
CA ALA A 223 -36.94 -0.65 -0.97
C ALA A 223 -38.14 0.31 -1.13
N LEU A 224 -37.91 1.48 -1.75
CA LEU A 224 -38.96 2.46 -2.05
C LEU A 224 -39.92 1.97 -3.15
N ARG A 225 -39.40 1.26 -4.16
CA ARG A 225 -40.21 0.67 -5.23
C ARG A 225 -41.10 -0.46 -4.71
N GLY A 226 -40.59 -1.29 -3.79
CA GLY A 226 -41.38 -2.31 -3.10
C GLY A 226 -42.49 -1.75 -2.22
N ARG A 227 -42.28 -0.59 -1.59
CA ARG A 227 -43.30 0.09 -0.76
C ARG A 227 -44.39 0.84 -1.54
N ARG A 228 -44.15 1.21 -2.80
CA ARG A 228 -45.15 1.89 -3.66
C ARG A 228 -46.06 0.94 -4.44
N GLY A 229 -45.75 -0.36 -4.45
CA GLY A 229 -46.52 -1.40 -5.13
C GLY A 229 -47.52 -2.16 -4.25
N SER A 230 -47.71 -1.73 -3.00
CA SER A 230 -48.71 -2.25 -2.03
C SER A 230 -49.70 -1.15 -1.68
#